data_AF-A0AAE9N450-F1
#
_entry.id   AF-A0AAE9N450-F1
#
_cell.length_a   1.000
_cell.length_b   1.000
_cell.length_c   1.000
_cell.angle_alpha   90.00
_cell.angle_beta   90.00
_cell.angle_gamma   90.00
#
_symmetry.space_group_name_H-M   'P 1'
#
loop_
_entity.id
_entity.type
_entity.pdbx_description
1 polymer ?
#
loop_
_entity_poly.entity_id
_entity_poly.type
_entity_poly.pdbx_seq_one_letter_code
_entity_poly.pdbx_strand_id
1 'polypeptide(L)'
;MVEPIMYLAIGFLLSMLCGLAIVPLVHNRAVRLTTRRLEAATPLSMAEIQADKDQLRAEFAMSARRLEMSVDQLKNKTTSQLAELGKKSDAINRMKIELGEKNATIFALEAREKAVKEQLRATEEEFNTKTAALREAEIALADKQAELARINSELSDRSMMAESRQVELLAVRAQIEELKNRVGDAEKEFAATQARLAQERTESETASRELGEARGRVENLSQRVTELDRQLLLQVKEAEMLSGRVTDLEGRLATQGKLLAEREYENNQLRQANEAAERTIKDLRVDIAGLSSAKSSAAVETLRAEKTALEAQLRTAREERAKLQRDVNAIQQQAESSWATERMENALLRERINDIAAEVAKLAMQLEGPNSPIEALLAAEAGQPPKPAPRPANDAATNGAPSLPEGGGTLAERIRALQAHASRARQQGA
;
A
#
# COMPACT_ATOMS: atom_id res chain seq x y z
N MET A 1 251.27 11.22 57.75
CA MET A 1 249.99 11.69 57.15
C MET A 1 249.57 13.01 57.79
N VAL A 2 250.31 14.11 57.54
CA VAL A 2 250.02 15.42 58.17
C VAL A 2 250.08 16.58 57.18
N GLU A 3 251.01 16.54 56.20
CA GLU A 3 251.20 17.58 55.19
C GLU A 3 249.92 18.02 54.44
N PRO A 4 248.99 17.14 54.02
CA PRO A 4 247.80 17.57 53.28
C PRO A 4 246.91 18.55 54.06
N ILE A 5 246.85 18.41 55.40
CA ILE A 5 246.03 19.25 56.27
C ILE A 5 246.60 20.68 56.34
N MET A 6 247.93 20.82 56.34
CA MET A 6 248.58 22.12 56.43
C MET A 6 248.34 22.98 55.18
N TYR A 7 248.43 22.39 53.98
CA TYR A 7 248.12 23.11 52.73
C TYR A 7 246.65 23.55 52.67
N LEU A 8 245.72 22.72 53.16
CA LEU A 8 244.30 23.06 53.22
C LEU A 8 244.05 24.22 54.21
N ALA A 9 244.67 24.20 55.39
CA ALA A 9 244.58 25.28 56.37
C ALA A 9 245.15 26.62 55.85
N ILE A 10 246.30 26.59 55.17
CA ILE A 10 246.92 27.78 54.55
C ILE A 10 246.03 28.31 53.42
N GLY A 11 245.48 27.44 52.56
CA GLY A 11 244.56 27.82 51.49
C GLY A 11 243.27 28.47 52.02
N PHE A 12 242.71 27.93 53.12
CA PHE A 12 241.54 28.50 53.79
C PHE A 12 241.83 29.91 54.35
N LEU A 13 242.95 30.08 55.07
CA LEU A 13 243.36 31.38 55.60
C LEU A 13 243.58 32.43 54.50
N LEU A 14 244.23 32.05 53.39
CA LEU A 14 244.44 32.97 52.27
C LEU A 14 243.12 33.39 51.60
N SER A 15 242.19 32.43 51.42
CA SER A 15 240.87 32.70 50.85
C SER A 15 240.02 33.60 51.74
N MET A 16 240.04 33.37 53.06
CA MET A 16 239.32 34.20 54.03
C MET A 16 239.88 35.63 54.13
N LEU A 17 241.20 35.79 54.01
CA LEU A 17 241.85 37.11 53.93
C LEU A 17 241.40 37.89 52.67
N CYS A 18 241.37 37.23 51.51
CA CYS A 18 240.87 37.84 50.27
C CYS A 18 239.39 38.21 50.36
N GLY A 19 238.56 37.39 51.02
CA GLY A 19 237.14 37.69 51.23
C GLY A 19 236.90 38.98 52.01
N LEU A 20 237.64 39.18 53.11
CA LEU A 20 237.52 40.38 53.97
C LEU A 20 237.83 41.69 53.23
N ALA A 21 238.73 41.67 52.24
CA ALA A 21 239.07 42.86 51.45
C ALA A 21 237.93 43.35 50.52
N ILE A 22 237.04 42.46 50.09
CA ILE A 22 236.01 42.76 49.06
C ILE A 22 234.71 43.32 49.70
N VAL A 23 234.35 42.86 50.90
CA VAL A 23 233.12 43.25 51.61
C VAL A 23 232.90 44.78 51.71
N PRO A 24 233.87 45.62 52.15
CA PRO A 24 233.62 47.07 52.32
C PRO A 24 233.32 47.80 51.01
N LEU A 25 233.90 47.36 49.89
CA LEU A 25 233.66 47.94 48.55
C LEU A 25 232.20 47.73 48.08
N VAL A 26 231.62 46.58 48.38
CA VAL A 26 230.23 46.27 48.02
C VAL A 26 229.26 47.07 48.91
N HIS A 27 229.51 47.12 50.22
CA HIS A 27 228.63 47.79 51.18
C HIS A 27 228.47 49.30 50.88
N ASN A 28 229.58 50.00 50.63
CA ASN A 28 229.57 51.43 50.30
C ASN A 28 228.76 51.77 49.03
N ARG A 29 228.67 50.83 48.07
CA ARG A 29 227.89 51.02 46.84
C ARG A 29 226.38 50.81 47.06
N ALA A 30 225.97 50.00 48.04
CA ALA A 30 224.57 49.77 48.38
C ALA A 30 223.95 50.98 49.10
N VAL A 31 224.64 51.56 50.09
CA VAL A 31 224.11 52.68 50.91
C VAL A 31 223.77 53.90 50.03
N ARG A 32 224.59 54.23 49.04
CA ARG A 32 224.35 55.38 48.13
C ARG A 32 223.17 55.17 47.16
N LEU A 33 222.66 53.94 47.02
CA LEU A 33 221.50 53.61 46.21
C LEU A 33 220.18 53.59 47.01
N THR A 34 220.25 53.38 48.33
CA THR A 34 219.07 53.42 49.21
C THR A 34 218.72 54.83 49.65
N THR A 35 219.69 55.69 49.99
CA THR A 35 219.42 57.10 50.35
C THR A 35 218.69 57.85 49.24
N ARG A 36 219.19 57.78 48.00
CA ARG A 36 218.56 58.38 46.82
C ARG A 36 217.15 57.85 46.50
N ARG A 37 216.74 56.70 47.05
CA ARG A 37 215.38 56.18 46.94
C ARG A 37 214.46 56.63 48.07
N LEU A 38 214.99 56.91 49.27
CA LEU A 38 214.23 57.53 50.35
C LEU A 38 213.96 59.02 50.06
N GLU A 39 214.98 59.76 49.64
CA GLU A 39 214.89 61.21 49.33
C GLU A 39 213.83 61.52 48.27
N ALA A 40 213.60 60.59 47.32
CA ALA A 40 212.58 60.70 46.28
C ALA A 40 211.17 60.22 46.71
N ALA A 41 211.00 59.75 47.95
CA ALA A 41 209.77 59.15 48.46
C ALA A 41 209.20 59.83 49.73
N THR A 42 209.85 60.90 50.21
CA THR A 42 209.41 61.66 51.39
C THR A 42 208.95 63.08 51.00
N PRO A 43 207.65 63.41 51.12
CA PRO A 43 207.17 64.78 50.84
C PRO A 43 207.69 65.75 51.92
N LEU A 44 208.13 66.93 51.49
CA LEU A 44 208.89 67.87 52.32
C LEU A 44 208.40 69.32 52.24
N SER A 45 207.25 69.57 51.58
CA SER A 45 206.67 70.91 51.44
C SER A 45 205.31 71.03 52.15
N MET A 46 205.19 72.01 53.05
CA MET A 46 203.92 72.37 53.71
C MET A 46 202.85 72.83 52.69
N ALA A 47 203.26 73.37 51.55
CA ALA A 47 202.34 73.84 50.52
C ALA A 47 201.59 72.69 49.83
N GLU A 48 202.23 71.53 49.66
CA GLU A 48 201.62 70.32 49.09
C GLU A 48 200.54 69.77 50.05
N ILE A 49 200.84 69.70 51.35
CA ILE A 49 199.89 69.28 52.39
C ILE A 49 198.66 70.21 52.47
N GLN A 50 198.85 71.52 52.19
CA GLN A 50 197.74 72.46 52.12
C GLN A 50 196.93 72.31 50.82
N ALA A 51 197.60 72.09 49.68
CA ALA A 51 196.95 71.81 48.41
C ALA A 51 196.10 70.53 48.47
N ASP A 52 196.63 69.42 49.00
CA ASP A 52 195.89 68.17 49.21
C ASP A 52 194.67 68.38 50.12
N LYS A 53 194.83 69.16 51.19
CA LYS A 53 193.75 69.45 52.14
C LYS A 53 192.62 70.28 51.50
N ASP A 54 192.96 71.28 50.70
CA ASP A 54 191.97 72.11 50.02
C ASP A 54 191.40 71.45 48.75
N GLN A 55 192.15 70.56 48.10
CA GLN A 55 191.62 69.62 47.11
C GLN A 55 190.59 68.68 47.75
N LEU A 56 190.91 68.02 48.87
CA LEU A 56 189.95 67.16 49.58
C LEU A 56 188.71 67.95 50.00
N ARG A 57 188.85 69.19 50.49
CA ARG A 57 187.71 70.07 50.78
C ARG A 57 186.88 70.39 49.53
N ALA A 58 187.52 70.66 48.39
CA ALA A 58 186.83 70.88 47.12
C ALA A 58 186.13 69.60 46.61
N GLU A 59 186.74 68.43 46.76
CA GLU A 59 186.15 67.13 46.43
C GLU A 59 184.96 66.79 47.33
N PHE A 60 185.06 67.03 48.64
CA PHE A 60 183.93 66.89 49.57
C PHE A 60 182.81 67.90 49.27
N ALA A 61 183.13 69.16 48.98
CA ALA A 61 182.13 70.17 48.61
C ALA A 61 181.45 69.86 47.28
N MET A 62 182.20 69.41 46.26
CA MET A 62 181.67 69.07 44.94
C MET A 62 180.90 67.75 44.94
N SER A 63 181.32 66.75 45.73
CA SER A 63 180.56 65.51 45.91
C SER A 63 179.30 65.73 46.74
N ALA A 64 179.35 66.51 47.81
CA ALA A 64 178.17 66.95 48.55
C ALA A 64 177.21 67.72 47.64
N ARG A 65 177.69 68.68 46.83
CA ARG A 65 176.83 69.44 45.92
C ARG A 65 176.23 68.58 44.79
N ARG A 66 176.98 67.61 44.27
CA ARG A 66 176.45 66.59 43.34
C ARG A 66 175.40 65.70 44.01
N LEU A 67 175.60 65.36 45.28
CA LEU A 67 174.62 64.59 46.06
C LEU A 67 173.35 65.40 46.29
N GLU A 68 173.44 66.65 46.76
CA GLU A 68 172.30 67.59 46.87
C GLU A 68 171.53 67.71 45.56
N MET A 69 172.22 67.99 44.44
CA MET A 69 171.57 68.13 43.14
C MET A 69 170.92 66.84 42.65
N SER A 70 171.52 65.67 42.92
CA SER A 70 170.89 64.39 42.57
C SER A 70 169.71 64.04 43.47
N VAL A 71 169.78 64.36 44.76
CA VAL A 71 168.68 64.23 45.73
C VAL A 71 167.52 65.16 45.35
N ASP A 72 167.76 66.40 44.95
CA ASP A 72 166.71 67.33 44.53
C ASP A 72 166.12 66.96 43.16
N GLN A 73 166.94 66.47 42.22
CA GLN A 73 166.43 65.86 40.99
C GLN A 73 165.56 64.63 41.27
N LEU A 74 165.94 63.79 42.25
CA LEU A 74 165.13 62.64 42.67
C LEU A 74 163.83 63.08 43.34
N LYS A 75 163.86 64.02 44.30
CA LYS A 75 162.65 64.61 44.91
C LYS A 75 161.70 65.16 43.84
N ASN A 76 162.22 65.91 42.87
CA ASN A 76 161.41 66.49 41.79
C ASN A 76 160.81 65.40 40.88
N LYS A 77 161.58 64.36 40.53
CA LYS A 77 161.07 63.19 39.80
C LYS A 77 160.00 62.44 40.58
N THR A 78 160.22 62.15 41.87
CA THR A 78 159.26 61.47 42.75
C THR A 78 157.99 62.30 42.93
N THR A 79 158.09 63.61 43.14
CA THR A 79 156.93 64.51 43.26
C THR A 79 156.13 64.57 41.96
N SER A 80 156.81 64.65 40.81
CA SER A 80 156.16 64.58 39.50
C SER A 80 155.50 63.22 39.25
N GLN A 81 156.14 62.11 39.63
CA GLN A 81 155.58 60.76 39.51
C GLN A 81 154.37 60.56 40.44
N LEU A 82 154.41 61.09 41.66
CA LEU A 82 153.27 61.06 42.58
C LEU A 82 152.09 61.89 42.04
N ALA A 83 152.34 63.06 41.46
CA ALA A 83 151.30 63.85 40.81
C ALA A 83 150.68 63.15 39.60
N GLU A 84 151.50 62.49 38.76
CA GLU A 84 151.01 61.68 37.62
C GLU A 84 150.27 60.40 38.07
N LEU A 85 150.70 59.77 39.16
CA LEU A 85 149.97 58.65 39.77
C LEU A 85 148.62 59.10 40.35
N GLY A 86 148.57 60.28 40.97
CA GLY A 86 147.32 60.91 41.43
C GLY A 86 146.33 61.12 40.28
N LYS A 87 146.75 61.84 39.22
CA LYS A 87 145.93 62.05 38.01
C LYS A 87 145.42 60.74 37.40
N LYS A 88 146.27 59.70 37.35
CA LYS A 88 145.90 58.38 36.83
C LYS A 88 144.94 57.64 37.74
N SER A 89 145.10 57.76 39.06
CA SER A 89 144.16 57.21 40.04
C SER A 89 142.79 57.88 39.94
N ASP A 90 142.74 59.21 39.80
CA ASP A 90 141.50 59.95 39.55
C ASP A 90 140.82 59.54 38.24
N ALA A 91 141.59 59.37 37.16
CA ALA A 91 141.07 58.88 35.88
C ALA A 91 140.51 57.46 35.99
N ILE A 92 141.22 56.54 36.67
CA ILE A 92 140.76 55.18 36.95
C ILE A 92 139.48 55.21 37.81
N ASN A 93 139.40 56.08 38.81
CA ASN A 93 138.20 56.21 39.66
C ASN A 93 136.99 56.71 38.86
N ARG A 94 137.16 57.70 37.98
CA ARG A 94 136.10 58.15 37.06
C ARG A 94 135.64 57.04 36.12
N MET A 95 136.58 56.38 35.43
CA MET A 95 136.28 55.25 34.55
C MET A 95 135.59 54.09 35.28
N LYS A 96 135.92 53.86 36.55
CA LYS A 96 135.27 52.85 37.40
C LYS A 96 133.82 53.23 37.77
N ILE A 97 133.55 54.51 38.02
CA ILE A 97 132.19 55.03 38.24
C ILE A 97 131.38 54.90 36.94
N GLU A 98 131.91 55.41 35.82
CA GLU A 98 131.27 55.33 34.50
C GLU A 98 130.97 53.88 34.09
N LEU A 99 131.92 52.95 34.30
CA LEU A 99 131.72 51.52 34.02
C LEU A 99 130.67 50.90 34.97
N GLY A 100 130.61 51.32 36.23
CA GLY A 100 129.56 50.93 37.17
C GLY A 100 128.17 51.40 36.71
N GLU A 101 128.05 52.66 36.27
CA GLU A 101 126.83 53.22 35.69
C GLU A 101 126.42 52.50 34.40
N LYS A 102 127.37 52.24 33.49
CA LYS A 102 127.08 51.47 32.26
C LYS A 102 126.59 50.07 32.58
N ASN A 103 127.25 49.34 33.49
CA ASN A 103 126.79 48.03 33.94
C ASN A 103 125.38 48.08 34.54
N ALA A 104 125.07 49.09 35.38
CA ALA A 104 123.72 49.29 35.89
C ALA A 104 122.69 49.55 34.78
N THR A 105 123.02 50.34 33.75
CA THR A 105 122.15 50.52 32.58
C THR A 105 121.98 49.26 31.74
N ILE A 106 123.03 48.44 31.60
CA ILE A 106 122.98 47.15 30.90
C ILE A 106 122.02 46.20 31.62
N PHE A 107 122.18 45.99 32.92
CA PHE A 107 121.25 45.14 33.70
C PHE A 107 119.81 45.66 33.68
N ALA A 108 119.60 46.98 33.70
CA ALA A 108 118.27 47.58 33.57
C ALA A 108 117.66 47.39 32.17
N LEU A 109 118.46 47.38 31.11
CA LEU A 109 118.02 47.09 29.75
C LEU A 109 117.75 45.59 29.55
N GLU A 110 118.61 44.70 30.03
CA GLU A 110 118.37 43.25 30.01
C GLU A 110 117.09 42.87 30.77
N ALA A 111 116.83 43.49 31.92
CA ALA A 111 115.61 43.25 32.69
C ALA A 111 114.36 43.69 31.92
N ARG A 112 114.41 44.83 31.21
CA ARG A 112 113.34 45.29 30.32
C ARG A 112 113.18 44.39 29.11
N GLU A 113 114.27 43.94 28.49
CA GLU A 113 114.23 43.02 27.35
C GLU A 113 113.57 41.69 27.73
N LYS A 114 113.94 41.12 28.89
CA LYS A 114 113.32 39.91 29.46
C LYS A 114 111.83 40.13 29.73
N ALA A 115 111.45 41.25 30.35
CA ALA A 115 110.05 41.59 30.62
C ALA A 115 109.22 41.76 29.34
N VAL A 116 109.75 42.46 28.33
CA VAL A 116 109.07 42.67 27.03
C VAL A 116 108.96 41.36 26.24
N LYS A 117 109.96 40.48 26.28
CA LYS A 117 109.89 39.15 25.67
C LYS A 117 108.82 38.25 26.32
N GLU A 118 108.66 38.33 27.63
CA GLU A 118 107.64 37.57 28.34
C GLU A 118 106.23 38.15 28.11
N GLN A 119 106.10 39.48 28.07
CA GLN A 119 104.85 40.14 27.65
C GLN A 119 104.47 39.78 26.21
N LEU A 120 105.44 39.77 25.29
CA LEU A 120 105.21 39.37 23.89
C LEU A 120 104.65 37.95 23.83
N ARG A 121 105.30 36.98 24.49
CA ARG A 121 104.83 35.58 24.57
C ARG A 121 103.42 35.47 25.14
N ALA A 122 103.14 36.14 26.26
CA ALA A 122 101.80 36.14 26.84
C ALA A 122 100.76 36.70 25.85
N THR A 123 101.08 37.76 25.11
CA THR A 123 100.18 38.30 24.08
C THR A 123 100.07 37.40 22.83
N GLU A 124 101.10 36.66 22.47
CA GLU A 124 101.08 35.65 21.39
C GLU A 124 100.22 34.45 21.80
N GLU A 125 100.31 33.97 23.03
CA GLU A 125 99.46 32.90 23.59
C GLU A 125 97.99 33.35 23.71
N GLU A 126 97.73 34.57 24.21
CA GLU A 126 96.40 35.19 24.19
C GLU A 126 95.86 35.35 22.76
N PHE A 127 96.69 35.75 21.80
CA PHE A 127 96.26 35.90 20.41
C PHE A 127 95.94 34.55 19.76
N ASN A 128 96.76 33.53 20.00
CA ASN A 128 96.55 32.18 19.47
C ASN A 128 95.28 31.54 20.06
N THR A 129 95.06 31.67 21.38
CA THR A 129 93.83 31.16 22.04
C THR A 129 92.58 31.90 21.58
N LYS A 130 92.61 33.24 21.45
CA LYS A 130 91.50 34.02 20.88
C LYS A 130 91.24 33.67 19.40
N THR A 131 92.28 33.42 18.62
CA THR A 131 92.16 33.00 17.21
C THR A 131 91.57 31.59 17.08
N ALA A 132 91.90 30.66 17.99
CA ALA A 132 91.27 29.34 18.03
C ALA A 132 89.78 29.44 18.39
N ALA A 133 89.44 30.17 19.46
CA ALA A 133 88.06 30.39 19.89
C ALA A 133 87.22 31.12 18.83
N LEU A 134 87.81 32.07 18.09
CA LEU A 134 87.13 32.74 16.97
C LEU A 134 86.78 31.75 15.85
N ARG A 135 87.72 30.88 15.45
CA ARG A 135 87.46 29.86 14.42
C ARG A 135 86.42 28.83 14.86
N GLU A 136 86.43 28.43 16.13
CA GLU A 136 85.40 27.56 16.69
C GLU A 136 84.01 28.23 16.65
N ALA A 137 83.94 29.52 17.00
CA ALA A 137 82.71 30.31 16.88
C ALA A 137 82.26 30.53 15.42
N GLU A 138 83.18 30.71 14.47
CA GLU A 138 82.90 30.81 13.03
C GLU A 138 82.32 29.50 12.47
N ILE A 139 82.90 28.35 12.85
CA ILE A 139 82.39 27.02 12.48
C ILE A 139 80.99 26.80 13.08
N ALA A 140 80.83 27.04 14.39
CA ALA A 140 79.54 26.89 15.06
C ALA A 140 78.46 27.83 14.47
N LEU A 141 78.84 29.04 14.05
CA LEU A 141 77.94 29.97 13.37
C LEU A 141 77.54 29.46 11.97
N ALA A 142 78.48 28.90 11.20
CA ALA A 142 78.20 28.30 9.89
C ALA A 142 77.27 27.08 10.03
N ASP A 143 77.51 26.21 11.01
CA ASP A 143 76.63 25.07 11.32
C ASP A 143 75.22 25.52 11.69
N LYS A 144 75.08 26.59 12.49
CA LYS A 144 73.75 27.16 12.81
C LYS A 144 73.08 27.87 11.64
N GLN A 145 73.84 28.46 10.72
CA GLN A 145 73.27 28.97 9.46
C GLN A 145 72.76 27.82 8.57
N ALA A 146 73.49 26.70 8.50
CA ALA A 146 73.06 25.51 7.78
C ALA A 146 71.82 24.83 8.41
N GLU A 147 71.77 24.71 9.74
CA GLU A 147 70.58 24.25 10.47
C GLU A 147 69.36 25.14 10.19
N LEU A 148 69.51 26.47 10.29
CA LEU A 148 68.43 27.42 10.03
C LEU A 148 67.94 27.34 8.58
N ALA A 149 68.85 27.23 7.60
CA ALA A 149 68.49 27.04 6.20
C ALA A 149 67.67 25.75 6.00
N ARG A 150 68.10 24.64 6.62
CA ARG A 150 67.40 23.34 6.53
C ARG A 150 66.01 23.37 7.20
N ILE A 151 65.91 24.01 8.37
CA ILE A 151 64.64 24.20 9.08
C ILE A 151 63.69 25.08 8.25
N ASN A 152 64.21 26.11 7.58
CA ASN A 152 63.41 26.98 6.72
C ASN A 152 62.90 26.25 5.46
N SER A 153 63.69 25.37 4.83
CA SER A 153 63.19 24.50 3.76
C SER A 153 62.16 23.49 4.28
N GLU A 154 62.43 22.82 5.40
CA GLU A 154 61.45 21.90 6.01
C GLU A 154 60.13 22.59 6.39
N LEU A 155 60.18 23.87 6.79
CA LEU A 155 58.99 24.67 7.09
C LEU A 155 58.24 25.05 5.80
N SER A 156 58.95 25.44 4.75
CA SER A 156 58.38 25.75 3.43
C SER A 156 57.66 24.53 2.83
N ASP A 157 58.31 23.35 2.85
CA ASP A 157 57.74 22.09 2.37
C ASP A 157 56.47 21.72 3.17
N ARG A 158 56.51 21.89 4.50
CA ARG A 158 55.34 21.66 5.35
C ARG A 158 54.21 22.66 5.11
N SER A 159 54.51 23.92 4.77
CA SER A 159 53.50 24.92 4.38
C SER A 159 52.83 24.52 3.07
N MET A 160 53.62 24.24 2.02
CA MET A 160 53.09 23.78 0.72
C MET A 160 52.25 22.51 0.86
N MET A 161 52.67 21.54 1.69
CA MET A 161 51.88 20.34 1.96
C MET A 161 50.61 20.62 2.79
N ALA A 162 50.59 21.64 3.66
CA ALA A 162 49.39 22.06 4.38
C ALA A 162 48.41 22.80 3.47
N GLU A 163 48.90 23.70 2.63
CA GLU A 163 48.13 24.44 1.60
C GLU A 163 47.51 23.47 0.58
N SER A 164 48.29 22.52 0.08
CA SER A 164 47.80 21.44 -0.81
C SER A 164 46.66 20.64 -0.15
N ARG A 165 46.86 20.17 1.09
CA ARG A 165 45.81 19.47 1.85
C ARG A 165 44.59 20.35 2.14
N GLN A 166 44.76 21.65 2.29
CA GLN A 166 43.65 22.58 2.47
C GLN A 166 42.83 22.72 1.17
N VAL A 167 43.48 22.73 0.00
CA VAL A 167 42.79 22.66 -1.30
C VAL A 167 42.08 21.32 -1.48
N GLU A 168 42.71 20.19 -1.14
CA GLU A 168 42.08 18.87 -1.15
C GLU A 168 40.84 18.82 -0.24
N LEU A 169 40.93 19.33 0.99
CA LEU A 169 39.82 19.38 1.94
C LEU A 169 38.68 20.29 1.46
N LEU A 170 38.97 21.38 0.75
CA LEU A 170 37.95 22.23 0.12
C LEU A 170 37.27 21.52 -1.06
N ALA A 171 38.03 20.80 -1.89
CA ALA A 171 37.49 20.00 -3.00
C ALA A 171 36.60 18.86 -2.48
N VAL A 172 37.02 18.13 -1.44
CA VAL A 172 36.22 17.08 -0.79
C VAL A 172 34.96 17.65 -0.14
N ARG A 173 35.04 18.84 0.48
CA ARG A 173 33.84 19.54 1.00
C ARG A 173 32.86 19.90 -0.13
N ALA A 174 33.34 20.41 -1.26
CA ALA A 174 32.49 20.69 -2.41
C ALA A 174 31.82 19.42 -2.96
N GLN A 175 32.55 18.30 -3.02
CA GLN A 175 31.97 16.98 -3.38
C GLN A 175 30.92 16.50 -2.36
N ILE A 176 31.10 16.77 -1.06
CA ILE A 176 30.12 16.43 -0.02
C ILE A 176 28.84 17.26 -0.16
N GLU A 177 28.92 18.56 -0.42
CA GLU A 177 27.72 19.38 -0.65
C GLU A 177 27.01 19.02 -1.97
N GLU A 178 27.74 18.69 -3.03
CA GLU A 178 27.16 18.16 -4.27
C GLU A 178 26.45 16.81 -4.04
N LEU A 179 27.05 15.89 -3.29
CA LEU A 179 26.40 14.62 -2.92
C LEU A 179 25.17 14.83 -2.04
N LYS A 180 25.18 15.80 -1.10
CA LYS A 180 23.99 16.17 -0.32
C LYS A 180 22.88 16.72 -1.20
N ASN A 181 23.19 17.60 -2.15
CA ASN A 181 22.19 18.14 -3.09
C ASN A 181 21.54 17.00 -3.88
N ARG A 182 22.36 16.10 -4.45
CA ARG A 182 21.88 14.93 -5.20
C ARG A 182 21.06 13.95 -4.35
N VAL A 183 21.39 13.77 -3.07
CA VAL A 183 20.56 12.99 -2.13
C VAL A 183 19.24 13.70 -1.88
N GLY A 184 19.25 15.01 -1.58
CA GLY A 184 18.04 15.79 -1.33
C GLY A 184 17.13 15.91 -2.56
N ASP A 185 17.67 15.86 -3.78
CA ASP A 185 16.89 15.78 -5.01
C ASP A 185 16.31 14.37 -5.24
N ALA A 186 17.08 13.31 -5.00
CA ALA A 186 16.57 11.94 -5.02
C ALA A 186 15.48 11.70 -3.94
N GLU A 187 15.57 12.34 -2.78
CA GLU A 187 14.52 12.33 -1.75
C GLU A 187 13.24 13.02 -2.23
N LYS A 188 13.33 14.13 -2.97
CA LYS A 188 12.18 14.79 -3.60
C LYS A 188 11.55 13.93 -4.68
N GLU A 189 12.36 13.29 -5.53
CA GLU A 189 11.87 12.37 -6.57
C GLU A 189 11.21 11.14 -5.95
N PHE A 190 11.76 10.59 -4.86
CA PHE A 190 11.15 9.50 -4.10
C PHE A 190 9.82 9.94 -3.46
N ALA A 191 9.76 11.11 -2.84
CA ALA A 191 8.52 11.65 -2.29
C ALA A 191 7.44 11.89 -3.37
N ALA A 192 7.83 12.43 -4.53
CA ALA A 192 6.93 12.67 -5.67
C ALA A 192 6.41 11.35 -6.28
N THR A 193 7.27 10.35 -6.45
CA THR A 193 6.87 9.02 -6.96
C THR A 193 6.04 8.25 -5.94
N GLN A 194 6.30 8.37 -4.65
CA GLN A 194 5.47 7.82 -3.58
C GLN A 194 4.09 8.49 -3.52
N ALA A 195 4.02 9.82 -3.65
CA ALA A 195 2.76 10.57 -3.73
C ALA A 195 1.95 10.17 -4.96
N ARG A 196 2.60 10.04 -6.13
CA ARG A 196 1.94 9.53 -7.34
C ARG A 196 1.44 8.10 -7.17
N LEU A 197 2.22 7.21 -6.57
CA LEU A 197 1.79 5.83 -6.28
C LEU A 197 0.58 5.79 -5.31
N ALA A 198 0.50 6.72 -4.37
CA ALA A 198 -0.67 6.87 -3.50
C ALA A 198 -1.90 7.37 -4.29
N GLN A 199 -1.72 8.34 -5.19
CA GLN A 199 -2.79 8.82 -6.08
C GLN A 199 -3.31 7.71 -6.99
N GLU A 200 -2.42 7.01 -7.71
CA GLU A 200 -2.81 5.93 -8.64
C GLU A 200 -3.48 4.76 -7.90
N ARG A 201 -3.13 4.52 -6.62
CA ARG A 201 -3.88 3.61 -5.73
C ARG A 201 -5.27 4.12 -5.40
N THR A 202 -5.44 5.39 -5.04
CA THR A 202 -6.78 5.96 -4.77
C THR A 202 -7.66 5.98 -6.02
N GLU A 203 -7.09 6.26 -7.20
CA GLU A 203 -7.80 6.21 -8.49
C GLU A 203 -8.17 4.77 -8.88
N SER A 204 -7.29 3.79 -8.59
CA SER A 204 -7.59 2.36 -8.75
C SER A 204 -8.69 1.90 -7.78
N GLU A 205 -8.70 2.38 -6.54
CA GLU A 205 -9.78 2.12 -5.59
C GLU A 205 -11.12 2.74 -6.01
N THR A 206 -11.14 4.00 -6.49
CA THR A 206 -12.39 4.62 -6.97
C THR A 206 -12.90 3.92 -8.22
N ALA A 207 -12.03 3.62 -9.19
CA ALA A 207 -12.40 2.84 -10.38
C ALA A 207 -12.92 1.44 -10.01
N SER A 208 -12.33 0.78 -8.99
CA SER A 208 -12.81 -0.51 -8.48
C SER A 208 -14.21 -0.41 -7.85
N ARG A 209 -14.47 0.65 -7.07
CA ARG A 209 -15.79 0.94 -6.50
C ARG A 209 -16.83 1.24 -7.59
N GLU A 210 -16.51 2.10 -8.55
CA GLU A 210 -17.38 2.42 -9.70
C GLU A 210 -17.71 1.18 -10.54
N LEU A 211 -16.74 0.29 -10.76
CA LEU A 211 -16.92 -0.98 -11.47
C LEU A 211 -17.78 -1.95 -10.64
N GLY A 212 -17.65 -1.94 -9.31
CA GLY A 212 -18.55 -2.62 -8.37
C GLY A 212 -19.98 -2.11 -8.46
N GLU A 213 -20.18 -0.79 -8.42
CA GLU A 213 -21.49 -0.15 -8.60
C GLU A 213 -22.08 -0.37 -9.99
N ALA A 214 -21.25 -0.42 -11.04
CA ALA A 214 -21.67 -0.75 -12.39
C ALA A 214 -22.14 -2.21 -12.48
N ARG A 215 -21.41 -3.15 -11.86
CA ARG A 215 -21.83 -4.55 -11.73
C ARG A 215 -23.14 -4.68 -10.95
N GLY A 216 -23.28 -3.99 -9.82
CA GLY A 216 -24.52 -3.96 -9.05
C GLY A 216 -25.69 -3.37 -9.84
N ARG A 217 -25.46 -2.34 -10.66
CA ARG A 217 -26.47 -1.80 -11.60
C ARG A 217 -26.84 -2.80 -12.70
N VAL A 218 -25.87 -3.51 -13.29
CA VAL A 218 -26.11 -4.57 -14.28
C VAL A 218 -26.88 -5.75 -13.67
N GLU A 219 -26.58 -6.14 -12.44
CA GLU A 219 -27.29 -7.20 -11.72
C GLU A 219 -28.74 -6.79 -11.41
N ASN A 220 -28.96 -5.57 -10.90
CA ASN A 220 -30.31 -5.02 -10.70
C ASN A 220 -31.10 -4.93 -12.02
N LEU A 221 -30.45 -4.51 -13.12
CA LEU A 221 -31.08 -4.50 -14.45
C LEU A 221 -31.37 -5.92 -14.94
N SER A 222 -30.51 -6.90 -14.69
CA SER A 222 -30.72 -8.30 -15.06
C SER A 222 -31.88 -8.92 -14.28
N GLN A 223 -31.98 -8.69 -12.96
CA GLN A 223 -33.13 -9.09 -12.14
C GLN A 223 -34.44 -8.43 -12.63
N ARG A 224 -34.36 -7.17 -13.08
CA ARG A 224 -35.51 -6.44 -13.62
C ARG A 224 -35.91 -6.92 -15.02
N VAL A 225 -34.95 -7.35 -15.84
CA VAL A 225 -35.20 -8.04 -17.11
C VAL A 225 -35.85 -9.40 -16.85
N THR A 226 -35.37 -10.22 -15.91
CA THR A 226 -35.98 -11.54 -15.66
C THR A 226 -37.38 -11.46 -15.06
N GLU A 227 -37.69 -10.43 -14.25
CA GLU A 227 -39.07 -10.17 -13.82
C GLU A 227 -39.94 -9.61 -14.96
N LEU A 228 -39.41 -8.77 -15.85
CA LEU A 228 -40.12 -8.34 -17.06
C LEU A 228 -40.36 -9.51 -18.03
N ASP A 229 -39.40 -10.41 -18.23
CA ASP A 229 -39.56 -11.65 -19.00
C ASP A 229 -40.62 -12.55 -18.37
N ARG A 230 -40.66 -12.64 -17.03
CA ARG A 230 -41.70 -13.39 -16.30
C ARG A 230 -43.09 -12.77 -16.49
N GLN A 231 -43.20 -11.43 -16.47
CA GLN A 231 -44.43 -10.70 -16.73
C GLN A 231 -44.86 -10.83 -18.20
N LEU A 232 -43.93 -10.78 -19.14
CA LEU A 232 -44.17 -10.95 -20.57
C LEU A 232 -44.59 -12.38 -20.88
N LEU A 233 -44.00 -13.40 -20.22
CA LEU A 233 -44.46 -14.79 -20.30
C LEU A 233 -45.88 -14.98 -19.75
N LEU A 234 -46.27 -14.23 -18.71
CA LEU A 234 -47.65 -14.23 -18.21
C LEU A 234 -48.60 -13.54 -19.20
N GLN A 235 -48.23 -12.38 -19.75
CA GLN A 235 -49.02 -11.69 -20.78
C GLN A 235 -49.15 -12.49 -22.08
N VAL A 236 -48.11 -13.23 -22.49
CA VAL A 236 -48.17 -14.17 -23.62
C VAL A 236 -49.16 -15.30 -23.31
N LYS A 237 -49.15 -15.88 -22.11
CA LYS A 237 -50.14 -16.89 -21.70
C LYS A 237 -51.56 -16.33 -21.62
N GLU A 238 -51.72 -15.10 -21.17
CA GLU A 238 -53.02 -14.40 -21.22
C GLU A 238 -53.47 -14.15 -22.66
N ALA A 239 -52.57 -13.77 -23.56
CA ALA A 239 -52.85 -13.61 -24.99
C ALA A 239 -53.15 -14.94 -25.68
N GLU A 240 -52.47 -16.03 -25.34
CA GLU A 240 -52.76 -17.40 -25.79
C GLU A 240 -54.15 -17.85 -25.30
N MET A 241 -54.48 -17.60 -24.03
CA MET A 241 -55.81 -17.89 -23.46
C MET A 241 -56.92 -17.04 -24.10
N LEU A 242 -56.63 -15.77 -24.41
CA LEU A 242 -57.55 -14.90 -25.15
C LEU A 242 -57.70 -15.35 -26.61
N SER A 243 -56.62 -15.78 -27.26
CA SER A 243 -56.65 -16.34 -28.63
C SER A 243 -57.41 -17.67 -28.68
N GLY A 244 -57.26 -18.54 -27.67
CA GLY A 244 -58.08 -19.74 -27.48
C GLY A 244 -59.57 -19.41 -27.30
N ARG A 245 -59.90 -18.31 -26.61
CA ARG A 245 -61.28 -17.82 -26.49
C ARG A 245 -61.81 -17.19 -27.79
N VAL A 246 -60.97 -16.48 -28.54
CA VAL A 246 -61.35 -15.93 -29.87
C VAL A 246 -61.63 -17.08 -30.83
N THR A 247 -60.76 -18.09 -30.90
CA THR A 247 -60.94 -19.26 -31.79
C THR A 247 -62.13 -20.15 -31.40
N ASP A 248 -62.45 -20.28 -30.11
CA ASP A 248 -63.72 -20.88 -29.65
C ASP A 248 -64.95 -20.05 -30.08
N LEU A 249 -64.87 -18.71 -29.97
CA LEU A 249 -65.95 -17.82 -30.44
C LEU A 249 -66.09 -17.83 -31.97
N GLU A 250 -64.99 -17.92 -32.73
CA GLU A 250 -64.99 -18.09 -34.19
C GLU A 250 -65.55 -19.46 -34.58
N GLY A 251 -65.24 -20.53 -33.85
CA GLY A 251 -65.85 -21.85 -34.02
C GLY A 251 -67.36 -21.84 -33.75
N ARG A 252 -67.82 -21.08 -32.75
CA ARG A 252 -69.25 -20.85 -32.47
C ARG A 252 -69.93 -20.02 -33.56
N LEU A 253 -69.28 -18.98 -34.07
CA LEU A 253 -69.75 -18.20 -35.21
C LEU A 253 -69.81 -19.03 -36.50
N ALA A 254 -68.83 -19.91 -36.75
CA ALA A 254 -68.81 -20.79 -37.91
C ALA A 254 -69.88 -21.89 -37.83
N THR A 255 -70.18 -22.41 -36.65
CA THR A 255 -71.28 -23.38 -36.44
C THR A 255 -72.65 -22.70 -36.48
N GLN A 256 -72.80 -21.47 -35.97
CA GLN A 256 -74.00 -20.65 -36.18
C GLN A 256 -74.19 -20.30 -37.66
N GLY A 257 -73.11 -19.96 -38.39
CA GLY A 257 -73.15 -19.70 -39.84
C GLY A 257 -73.59 -20.91 -40.65
N LYS A 258 -73.15 -22.12 -40.28
CA LYS A 258 -73.65 -23.38 -40.86
C LYS A 258 -75.14 -23.59 -40.58
N LEU A 259 -75.58 -23.44 -39.33
CA LEU A 259 -77.00 -23.54 -38.96
C LEU A 259 -77.89 -22.51 -39.66
N LEU A 260 -77.36 -21.31 -39.94
CA LEU A 260 -78.04 -20.29 -40.72
C LEU A 260 -78.12 -20.67 -42.21
N ALA A 261 -77.05 -21.17 -42.81
CA ALA A 261 -77.04 -21.66 -44.19
C ALA A 261 -77.97 -22.88 -44.39
N GLU A 262 -78.01 -23.80 -43.41
CA GLU A 262 -78.96 -24.91 -43.37
C GLU A 262 -80.41 -24.38 -43.30
N ARG A 263 -80.68 -23.39 -42.44
CA ARG A 263 -82.00 -22.74 -42.34
C ARG A 263 -82.40 -21.96 -43.58
N GLU A 264 -81.47 -21.32 -44.28
CA GLU A 264 -81.73 -20.66 -45.56
C GLU A 264 -82.03 -21.67 -46.67
N TYR A 265 -81.34 -22.83 -46.67
CA TYR A 265 -81.63 -23.93 -47.59
C TYR A 265 -83.01 -24.56 -47.32
N GLU A 266 -83.38 -24.78 -46.06
CA GLU A 266 -84.74 -25.17 -45.65
C GLU A 266 -85.79 -24.12 -46.09
N ASN A 267 -85.54 -22.82 -45.87
CA ASN A 267 -86.46 -21.75 -46.25
C ASN A 267 -86.67 -21.68 -47.76
N ASN A 268 -85.61 -21.86 -48.56
CA ASN A 268 -85.69 -21.86 -50.02
C ASN A 268 -86.45 -23.09 -50.57
N GLN A 269 -86.28 -24.28 -49.98
CA GLN A 269 -87.13 -25.43 -50.32
C GLN A 269 -88.61 -25.18 -49.99
N LEU A 270 -88.90 -24.62 -48.80
CA LEU A 270 -90.27 -24.28 -48.39
C LEU A 270 -90.91 -23.19 -49.28
N ARG A 271 -90.12 -22.25 -49.80
CA ARG A 271 -90.57 -21.27 -50.82
C ARG A 271 -90.92 -21.94 -52.13
N GLN A 272 -90.07 -22.82 -52.66
CA GLN A 272 -90.35 -23.56 -53.89
C GLN A 272 -91.58 -24.46 -53.78
N ALA A 273 -91.80 -25.08 -52.61
CA ALA A 273 -93.01 -25.84 -52.31
C ALA A 273 -94.28 -24.96 -52.30
N ASN A 274 -94.21 -23.76 -51.72
CA ASN A 274 -95.32 -22.79 -51.76
C ASN A 274 -95.62 -22.29 -53.18
N GLU A 275 -94.60 -21.96 -53.97
CA GLU A 275 -94.79 -21.54 -55.37
C GLU A 275 -95.42 -22.64 -56.24
N ALA A 276 -95.14 -23.91 -55.97
CA ALA A 276 -95.81 -25.03 -56.62
C ALA A 276 -97.30 -25.13 -56.20
N ALA A 277 -97.59 -24.95 -54.91
CA ALA A 277 -98.95 -24.94 -54.39
C ALA A 277 -99.79 -23.74 -54.91
N GLU A 278 -99.21 -22.55 -55.05
CA GLU A 278 -99.92 -21.40 -55.62
C GLU A 278 -100.30 -21.59 -57.10
N ARG A 279 -99.54 -22.39 -57.85
CA ARG A 279 -99.85 -22.71 -59.26
C ARG A 279 -101.06 -23.64 -59.33
N THR A 280 -101.08 -24.73 -58.55
CA THR A 280 -102.25 -25.63 -58.51
C THR A 280 -103.52 -24.95 -57.96
N ILE A 281 -103.38 -23.97 -57.06
CA ILE A 281 -104.50 -23.14 -56.59
C ILE A 281 -105.04 -22.19 -57.68
N LYS A 282 -104.20 -21.75 -58.62
CA LYS A 282 -104.65 -20.91 -59.76
C LYS A 282 -105.38 -21.73 -60.81
N ASP A 283 -104.88 -22.91 -61.16
CA ASP A 283 -105.52 -23.78 -62.15
C ASP A 283 -106.91 -24.23 -61.66
N LEU A 284 -107.02 -24.70 -60.40
CA LEU A 284 -108.30 -25.07 -59.78
C LEU A 284 -109.31 -23.91 -59.66
N ARG A 285 -108.86 -22.65 -59.72
CA ARG A 285 -109.76 -21.48 -59.73
C ARG A 285 -110.37 -21.19 -61.10
N VAL A 286 -109.80 -21.70 -62.19
CA VAL A 286 -110.38 -21.57 -63.54
C VAL A 286 -111.53 -22.56 -63.71
N ASP A 287 -111.33 -23.82 -63.33
CA ASP A 287 -112.35 -24.87 -63.49
C ASP A 287 -113.61 -24.62 -62.64
N ILE A 288 -113.46 -24.05 -61.45
CA ILE A 288 -114.59 -23.72 -60.54
C ILE A 288 -115.52 -22.65 -61.13
N ALA A 289 -115.02 -21.79 -62.04
CA ALA A 289 -115.82 -20.74 -62.67
C ALA A 289 -116.78 -21.26 -63.76
N GLY A 290 -116.58 -22.49 -64.28
CA GLY A 290 -117.37 -23.03 -65.39
C GLY A 290 -118.60 -23.89 -65.01
N LEU A 291 -118.63 -24.45 -63.79
CA LEU A 291 -119.49 -25.61 -63.46
C LEU A 291 -120.45 -25.41 -62.28
N SER A 292 -120.76 -24.18 -61.87
CA SER A 292 -121.67 -23.87 -60.76
C SER A 292 -122.95 -23.13 -61.19
N SER A 293 -123.74 -23.75 -62.08
CA SER A 293 -125.06 -23.26 -62.49
C SER A 293 -126.22 -24.02 -61.81
N ALA A 294 -127.29 -23.28 -61.50
CA ALA A 294 -128.63 -23.72 -61.10
C ALA A 294 -128.87 -24.37 -59.70
N LYS A 295 -129.71 -23.66 -58.92
CA LYS A 295 -130.69 -24.17 -57.93
C LYS A 295 -130.19 -25.05 -56.74
N SER A 296 -129.85 -24.39 -55.64
CA SER A 296 -130.06 -24.94 -54.28
C SER A 296 -130.61 -23.89 -53.30
N SER A 297 -131.77 -23.32 -53.64
CA SER A 297 -132.54 -22.41 -52.74
C SER A 297 -133.98 -22.91 -52.57
N ALA A 298 -134.64 -23.33 -53.65
CA ALA A 298 -136.00 -23.88 -53.61
C ALA A 298 -136.14 -25.13 -52.70
N ALA A 299 -135.16 -26.03 -52.71
CA ALA A 299 -135.15 -27.24 -51.86
C ALA A 299 -135.07 -26.93 -50.35
N VAL A 300 -134.55 -25.75 -49.97
CA VAL A 300 -134.41 -25.34 -48.56
C VAL A 300 -135.71 -24.72 -48.02
N GLU A 301 -136.61 -24.30 -48.91
CA GLU A 301 -137.96 -23.83 -48.54
C GLU A 301 -138.99 -24.96 -48.55
N THR A 302 -138.93 -25.89 -49.51
CA THR A 302 -139.78 -27.10 -49.48
C THR A 302 -139.51 -27.94 -48.23
N LEU A 303 -138.24 -28.18 -47.87
CA LEU A 303 -137.88 -28.91 -46.64
C LEU A 303 -138.28 -28.17 -45.35
N ARG A 304 -138.52 -26.85 -45.39
CA ARG A 304 -139.10 -26.11 -44.24
C ARG A 304 -140.61 -26.28 -44.17
N ALA A 305 -141.31 -26.20 -45.30
CA ALA A 305 -142.75 -26.45 -45.37
C ALA A 305 -143.10 -27.90 -44.97
N GLU A 306 -142.37 -28.87 -45.51
CA GLU A 306 -142.48 -30.30 -45.18
C GLU A 306 -142.16 -30.56 -43.71
N LYS A 307 -141.15 -29.89 -43.13
CA LYS A 307 -140.90 -29.95 -41.68
C LYS A 307 -142.11 -29.45 -40.88
N THR A 308 -142.72 -28.31 -41.24
CA THR A 308 -143.92 -27.82 -40.53
C THR A 308 -145.15 -28.72 -40.71
N ALA A 309 -145.31 -29.36 -41.87
CA ALA A 309 -146.37 -30.33 -42.11
C ALA A 309 -146.16 -31.62 -41.30
N LEU A 310 -144.93 -32.13 -41.26
CA LEU A 310 -144.56 -33.29 -40.43
C LEU A 310 -144.65 -32.97 -38.93
N GLU A 311 -144.32 -31.76 -38.48
CA GLU A 311 -144.51 -31.34 -37.08
C GLU A 311 -146.00 -31.22 -36.71
N ALA A 312 -146.89 -30.90 -37.65
CA ALA A 312 -148.34 -30.94 -37.46
C ALA A 312 -148.87 -32.40 -37.42
N GLN A 313 -148.41 -33.27 -38.32
CA GLN A 313 -148.74 -34.70 -38.28
C GLN A 313 -148.19 -35.38 -37.02
N LEU A 314 -147.04 -34.93 -36.51
CA LEU A 314 -146.45 -35.33 -35.23
C LEU A 314 -147.11 -34.62 -34.03
N ARG A 315 -148.12 -33.76 -34.24
CA ARG A 315 -149.06 -33.31 -33.19
C ARG A 315 -150.33 -34.15 -33.21
N THR A 316 -150.97 -34.35 -34.36
CA THR A 316 -152.15 -35.23 -34.44
C THR A 316 -151.83 -36.67 -34.02
N ALA A 317 -150.71 -37.24 -34.48
CA ALA A 317 -150.27 -38.56 -34.02
C ALA A 317 -149.88 -38.59 -32.52
N ARG A 318 -149.53 -37.45 -31.91
CA ARG A 318 -149.35 -37.32 -30.46
C ARG A 318 -150.67 -37.16 -29.71
N GLU A 319 -151.69 -36.56 -30.31
CA GLU A 319 -153.04 -36.44 -29.74
C GLU A 319 -153.79 -37.77 -29.82
N GLU A 320 -153.67 -38.50 -30.92
CA GLU A 320 -154.14 -39.89 -31.07
C GLU A 320 -153.38 -40.83 -30.12
N ARG A 321 -152.05 -40.72 -30.03
CA ARG A 321 -151.28 -41.41 -28.97
C ARG A 321 -151.76 -40.99 -27.58
N ALA A 322 -152.05 -39.72 -27.32
CA ALA A 322 -152.55 -39.26 -26.02
C ALA A 322 -154.01 -39.69 -25.74
N LYS A 323 -154.77 -40.08 -26.77
CA LYS A 323 -156.10 -40.69 -26.65
C LYS A 323 -155.96 -42.18 -26.30
N LEU A 324 -155.20 -42.92 -27.09
CA LEU A 324 -154.86 -44.32 -26.81
C LEU A 324 -154.10 -44.51 -25.47
N GLN A 325 -153.28 -43.55 -25.05
CA GLN A 325 -152.63 -43.53 -23.74
C GLN A 325 -153.64 -43.26 -22.61
N ARG A 326 -154.74 -42.54 -22.84
CA ARG A 326 -155.83 -42.41 -21.87
C ARG A 326 -156.63 -43.71 -21.76
N ASP A 327 -156.91 -44.35 -22.89
CA ASP A 327 -157.63 -45.63 -22.93
C ASP A 327 -156.80 -46.77 -22.29
N VAL A 328 -155.48 -46.79 -22.56
CA VAL A 328 -154.53 -47.70 -21.89
C VAL A 328 -154.38 -47.36 -20.40
N ASN A 329 -154.29 -46.08 -20.01
CA ASN A 329 -154.22 -45.71 -18.60
C ASN A 329 -155.52 -46.04 -17.84
N ALA A 330 -156.70 -46.01 -18.48
CA ALA A 330 -157.94 -46.48 -17.88
C ALA A 330 -157.90 -47.99 -17.60
N ILE A 331 -157.40 -48.78 -18.56
CA ILE A 331 -157.19 -50.23 -18.39
C ILE A 331 -156.13 -50.52 -17.31
N GLN A 332 -155.06 -49.71 -17.23
CA GLN A 332 -154.02 -49.80 -16.21
C GLN A 332 -154.56 -49.46 -14.81
N GLN A 333 -155.31 -48.37 -14.65
CA GLN A 333 -155.89 -47.98 -13.36
C GLN A 333 -156.94 -48.97 -12.85
N GLN A 334 -157.72 -49.58 -13.75
CA GLN A 334 -158.66 -50.67 -13.39
C GLN A 334 -157.92 -51.92 -12.84
N ALA A 335 -156.68 -52.17 -13.31
CA ALA A 335 -155.86 -53.29 -12.84
C ALA A 335 -155.10 -52.97 -11.54
N GLU A 336 -154.57 -51.75 -11.38
CA GLU A 336 -153.74 -51.37 -10.23
C GLU A 336 -154.57 -51.00 -8.99
N SER A 337 -155.74 -50.37 -9.16
CA SER A 337 -156.66 -50.04 -8.04
C SER A 337 -157.28 -51.26 -7.36
N SER A 338 -157.32 -52.41 -8.05
CA SER A 338 -157.82 -53.69 -7.53
C SER A 338 -156.73 -54.57 -6.88
N TRP A 339 -155.45 -54.23 -7.08
CA TRP A 339 -154.32 -55.09 -6.70
C TRP A 339 -153.48 -54.55 -5.52
N ALA A 340 -153.64 -53.27 -5.20
CA ALA A 340 -152.85 -52.56 -4.19
C ALA A 340 -153.57 -52.33 -2.84
N THR A 341 -154.89 -52.17 -2.84
CA THR A 341 -155.69 -51.83 -1.64
C THR A 341 -155.81 -53.00 -0.66
N GLU A 342 -156.48 -54.09 -1.03
CA GLU A 342 -156.75 -55.19 -0.08
C GLU A 342 -155.50 -55.95 0.38
N ARG A 343 -154.38 -55.89 -0.35
CA ARG A 343 -153.09 -56.43 0.16
C ARG A 343 -152.55 -55.64 1.36
N MET A 344 -152.82 -54.34 1.42
CA MET A 344 -152.46 -53.49 2.56
C MET A 344 -153.39 -53.76 3.75
N GLU A 345 -154.69 -53.96 3.48
CA GLU A 345 -155.71 -54.14 4.51
C GLU A 345 -155.75 -55.56 5.09
N ASN A 346 -155.45 -56.61 4.31
CA ASN A 346 -155.29 -57.97 4.85
C ASN A 346 -154.05 -58.12 5.76
N ALA A 347 -153.10 -57.18 5.69
CA ALA A 347 -152.01 -57.07 6.66
C ALA A 347 -152.48 -56.35 7.95
N LEU A 348 -153.23 -55.25 7.84
CA LEU A 348 -153.68 -54.45 8.99
C LEU A 348 -154.82 -55.09 9.80
N LEU A 349 -155.71 -55.88 9.18
CA LEU A 349 -156.71 -56.68 9.92
C LEU A 349 -156.07 -57.70 10.87
N ARG A 350 -154.83 -58.14 10.59
CA ARG A 350 -154.12 -59.17 11.36
C ARG A 350 -153.34 -58.63 12.57
N GLU A 351 -153.19 -57.31 12.67
CA GLU A 351 -152.67 -56.67 13.88
C GLU A 351 -153.82 -56.31 14.84
N ARG A 352 -154.82 -55.56 14.35
CA ARG A 352 -155.86 -54.95 15.23
C ARG A 352 -156.87 -55.93 15.84
N ILE A 353 -157.01 -57.14 15.29
CA ILE A 353 -157.81 -58.21 15.90
C ILE A 353 -157.15 -58.77 17.18
N ASN A 354 -155.84 -58.63 17.37
CA ASN A 354 -155.16 -59.17 18.56
C ASN A 354 -155.35 -58.28 19.82
N ASP A 355 -155.34 -56.95 19.69
CA ASP A 355 -155.43 -56.05 20.85
C ASP A 355 -156.87 -55.62 21.19
N ILE A 356 -157.77 -55.47 20.20
CA ILE A 356 -159.18 -55.11 20.44
C ILE A 356 -160.08 -56.37 20.60
N ALA A 357 -159.47 -57.50 20.94
CA ALA A 357 -160.17 -58.65 21.53
C ALA A 357 -160.42 -58.46 23.06
N ALA A 358 -159.88 -57.41 23.68
CA ALA A 358 -159.77 -57.31 25.14
C ALA A 358 -160.92 -56.61 25.88
N GLU A 359 -161.32 -55.39 25.51
CA GLU A 359 -161.99 -54.48 26.49
C GLU A 359 -163.50 -54.23 26.30
N VAL A 360 -164.03 -54.16 25.07
CA VAL A 360 -165.45 -53.77 24.85
C VAL A 360 -166.42 -54.97 24.83
N ALA A 361 -165.90 -56.20 24.83
CA ALA A 361 -166.67 -57.43 25.15
C ALA A 361 -167.12 -57.52 26.63
N LYS A 362 -167.16 -56.38 27.35
CA LYS A 362 -167.37 -56.31 28.80
C LYS A 362 -168.34 -55.23 29.29
N LEU A 363 -168.63 -54.16 28.52
CA LEU A 363 -169.43 -53.03 29.01
C LEU A 363 -170.81 -52.89 28.35
N ALA A 364 -170.92 -52.99 27.02
CA ALA A 364 -172.20 -52.81 26.31
C ALA A 364 -173.20 -53.98 26.46
N MET A 365 -172.77 -55.10 27.07
CA MET A 365 -173.65 -56.18 27.52
C MET A 365 -174.16 -55.99 28.97
N GLN A 366 -173.75 -54.92 29.67
CA GLN A 366 -174.13 -54.67 31.07
C GLN A 366 -175.14 -53.53 31.26
N LEU A 367 -175.52 -52.85 30.17
CA LEU A 367 -176.54 -51.79 30.06
C LEU A 367 -177.23 -52.00 28.68
N GLU A 368 -178.54 -52.00 28.49
CA GLU A 368 -179.62 -51.48 29.35
C GLU A 368 -180.99 -52.21 29.22
N GLY A 369 -181.07 -53.35 28.51
CA GLY A 369 -182.23 -54.26 28.55
C GLY A 369 -183.16 -54.26 27.31
N PRO A 370 -184.48 -54.54 27.46
CA PRO A 370 -185.11 -55.60 26.65
C PRO A 370 -185.50 -55.32 25.18
N ASN A 371 -185.06 -54.22 24.56
CA ASN A 371 -185.33 -53.91 23.15
C ASN A 371 -184.15 -53.14 22.53
N SER A 372 -183.36 -53.77 21.66
CA SER A 372 -182.28 -53.11 20.88
C SER A 372 -181.97 -53.89 19.59
N PRO A 373 -181.64 -53.25 18.44
CA PRO A 373 -181.89 -53.84 17.11
C PRO A 373 -180.74 -54.60 16.44
N ILE A 374 -179.64 -54.90 17.13
CA ILE A 374 -178.38 -55.32 16.46
C ILE A 374 -178.24 -56.85 16.27
N GLU A 375 -178.90 -57.69 17.08
CA GLU A 375 -178.71 -59.16 17.04
C GLU A 375 -179.35 -59.90 15.83
N ALA A 376 -179.94 -59.20 14.87
CA ALA A 376 -180.79 -59.81 13.83
C ALA A 376 -180.43 -59.50 12.35
N LEU A 377 -179.31 -58.82 12.05
CA LEU A 377 -178.87 -58.52 10.66
C LEU A 377 -177.35 -58.73 10.46
N LEU A 378 -176.79 -59.88 10.06
CA LEU A 378 -177.31 -61.22 9.66
C LEU A 378 -177.84 -61.38 8.18
N ALA A 379 -176.94 -61.85 7.24
CA ALA A 379 -177.11 -62.51 5.89
C ALA A 379 -177.30 -61.73 4.51
N ALA A 380 -176.54 -62.04 3.38
CA ALA A 380 -176.54 -61.40 2.00
C ALA A 380 -175.83 -62.18 0.77
N GLU A 381 -175.83 -61.69 -0.54
CA GLU A 381 -175.34 -62.37 -1.82
C GLU A 381 -174.89 -61.44 -3.06
N ALA A 382 -174.22 -61.91 -4.18
CA ALA A 382 -173.77 -61.12 -5.42
C ALA A 382 -173.29 -61.90 -6.75
N GLY A 383 -173.05 -61.25 -7.95
CA GLY A 383 -172.34 -61.85 -9.18
C GLY A 383 -172.35 -61.15 -10.63
N GLN A 384 -171.66 -61.75 -11.67
CA GLN A 384 -171.74 -61.67 -13.21
C GLN A 384 -170.74 -60.84 -14.18
N PRO A 385 -170.48 -61.22 -15.51
CA PRO A 385 -169.26 -60.84 -16.34
C PRO A 385 -169.34 -60.33 -17.90
N PRO A 386 -168.75 -60.89 -19.06
CA PRO A 386 -167.92 -60.13 -20.11
C PRO A 386 -168.03 -60.43 -21.70
N LYS A 387 -167.11 -59.91 -22.61
CA LYS A 387 -166.40 -60.55 -23.85
C LYS A 387 -165.77 -59.71 -25.12
N PRO A 388 -165.85 -59.98 -26.49
CA PRO A 388 -164.68 -59.85 -27.49
C PRO A 388 -164.77 -59.33 -29.03
N ALA A 389 -163.62 -59.28 -29.80
CA ALA A 389 -163.34 -59.26 -31.33
C ALA A 389 -163.30 -57.90 -32.18
N PRO A 390 -162.93 -57.71 -33.53
CA PRO A 390 -162.41 -58.52 -34.71
C PRO A 390 -161.26 -57.87 -35.68
N ARG A 391 -161.24 -58.02 -37.06
CA ARG A 391 -160.29 -57.42 -38.13
C ARG A 391 -160.91 -57.18 -39.57
N PRO A 392 -160.50 -56.18 -40.43
CA PRO A 392 -159.98 -56.40 -41.83
C PRO A 392 -158.96 -55.32 -42.41
N ALA A 393 -159.00 -54.87 -43.70
CA ALA A 393 -157.87 -54.23 -44.47
C ALA A 393 -158.21 -53.15 -45.58
N ASN A 394 -157.19 -52.45 -46.15
CA ASN A 394 -156.93 -51.98 -47.56
C ASN A 394 -156.27 -50.56 -47.76
N ASP A 395 -155.60 -50.37 -48.92
CA ASP A 395 -155.27 -49.13 -49.69
C ASP A 395 -154.12 -48.10 -49.38
N ALA A 396 -153.70 -47.45 -50.49
CA ALA A 396 -153.11 -46.10 -50.66
C ALA A 396 -151.61 -45.78 -50.37
N ALA A 397 -150.74 -46.10 -51.35
CA ALA A 397 -149.83 -45.20 -52.11
C ALA A 397 -148.86 -44.17 -51.44
N THR A 398 -147.79 -43.87 -52.22
CA THR A 398 -146.75 -42.81 -52.08
C THR A 398 -145.54 -43.06 -51.15
N ASN A 399 -144.42 -42.43 -51.52
CA ASN A 399 -143.15 -42.26 -50.78
C ASN A 399 -142.31 -43.52 -50.46
N GLY A 400 -141.04 -43.55 -50.91
CA GLY A 400 -140.09 -44.58 -50.44
C GLY A 400 -138.95 -45.03 -51.36
N ALA A 401 -138.28 -44.13 -52.10
CA ALA A 401 -137.10 -44.39 -52.95
C ALA A 401 -137.27 -45.35 -54.16
N PRO A 402 -136.58 -45.03 -55.26
CA PRO A 402 -135.56 -45.95 -55.79
C PRO A 402 -134.27 -45.16 -56.16
N SER A 403 -133.14 -45.73 -56.64
CA SER A 403 -132.88 -47.07 -57.19
C SER A 403 -131.41 -47.50 -57.05
N LEU A 404 -131.17 -48.73 -56.60
CA LEU A 404 -130.06 -49.62 -57.02
C LEU A 404 -128.62 -49.06 -56.72
N PRO A 405 -127.49 -49.70 -57.11
CA PRO A 405 -126.70 -50.42 -56.10
C PRO A 405 -125.19 -50.07 -56.08
N GLU A 406 -124.43 -50.87 -55.31
CA GLU A 406 -122.96 -50.99 -55.23
C GLU A 406 -122.15 -50.11 -54.24
N GLY A 407 -121.14 -50.74 -53.64
CA GLY A 407 -119.82 -50.17 -53.34
C GLY A 407 -119.68 -48.94 -52.43
N GLY A 408 -119.77 -49.09 -51.09
CA GLY A 408 -119.62 -47.94 -50.17
C GLY A 408 -118.91 -48.13 -48.82
N GLY A 409 -118.49 -49.34 -48.41
CA GLY A 409 -117.87 -49.57 -47.09
C GLY A 409 -116.44 -49.03 -46.98
N THR A 410 -116.27 -47.76 -46.62
CA THR A 410 -114.99 -47.03 -46.70
C THR A 410 -113.94 -47.42 -45.66
N LEU A 411 -112.70 -46.97 -45.88
CA LEU A 411 -111.49 -47.46 -45.22
C LEU A 411 -111.48 -47.27 -43.69
N ALA A 412 -112.17 -46.25 -43.17
CA ALA A 412 -112.17 -45.89 -41.75
C ALA A 412 -112.74 -47.01 -40.84
N GLU A 413 -113.76 -47.73 -41.30
CA GLU A 413 -114.36 -48.84 -40.54
C GLU A 413 -113.50 -50.11 -40.64
N ARG A 414 -112.87 -50.37 -41.78
CA ARG A 414 -111.93 -51.49 -41.95
C ARG A 414 -110.67 -51.31 -41.09
N ILE A 415 -110.13 -50.10 -40.96
CA ILE A 415 -109.01 -49.81 -40.07
C ILE A 415 -109.43 -50.02 -38.59
N ARG A 416 -110.62 -49.57 -38.20
CA ARG A 416 -111.14 -49.75 -36.83
C ARG A 416 -111.38 -51.23 -36.50
N ALA A 417 -111.89 -52.02 -37.45
CA ALA A 417 -112.06 -53.47 -37.30
C ALA A 417 -110.72 -54.22 -37.17
N LEU A 418 -109.72 -53.86 -37.97
CA LEU A 418 -108.38 -54.49 -37.92
C LEU A 418 -107.61 -54.14 -36.64
N GLN A 419 -107.72 -52.91 -36.14
CA GLN A 419 -107.12 -52.54 -34.83
C GLN A 419 -107.71 -53.38 -33.68
N ALA A 420 -109.02 -53.66 -33.70
CA ALA A 420 -109.68 -54.53 -32.71
C ALA A 420 -109.26 -56.01 -32.79
N HIS A 421 -108.85 -56.48 -33.97
CA HIS A 421 -108.33 -57.84 -34.17
C HIS A 421 -106.85 -57.96 -33.75
N ALA A 422 -106.02 -56.98 -34.12
CA ALA A 422 -104.59 -56.96 -33.79
C ALA A 422 -104.34 -56.89 -32.28
N SER A 423 -105.19 -56.18 -31.52
CA SER A 423 -105.11 -56.13 -30.05
C SER A 423 -105.52 -57.44 -29.36
N ARG A 424 -106.10 -58.42 -30.07
CA ARG A 424 -106.58 -59.68 -29.50
C ARG A 424 -105.78 -60.91 -29.93
N ALA A 425 -105.08 -60.85 -31.08
CA ALA A 425 -104.14 -61.88 -31.50
C ALA A 425 -102.92 -61.99 -30.56
N ARG A 426 -102.41 -60.84 -30.09
CA ARG A 426 -101.16 -60.72 -29.31
C ARG A 426 -101.12 -61.30 -27.89
N GLN A 427 -102.03 -62.22 -27.59
CA GLN A 427 -101.96 -63.11 -26.41
C GLN A 427 -101.90 -64.61 -26.78
N GLN A 428 -102.13 -64.98 -28.05
CA GLN A 428 -102.07 -66.36 -28.55
C GLN A 428 -101.50 -66.43 -29.99
N GLY A 429 -100.31 -65.85 -30.18
CA GLY A 429 -99.53 -65.91 -31.43
C GLY A 429 -99.47 -64.57 -32.18
N ALA A 430 -98.25 -64.21 -32.62
CA ALA A 430 -97.82 -62.91 -33.18
C ALA A 430 -97.75 -61.73 -32.18
#